data_AF-A0A1H4LA48-F1
#
_entry.id   AF-A0A1H4LA48-F1
#
_cell.length_a   1.000
_cell.length_b   1.000
_cell.length_c   1.000
_cell.angle_alpha   90.00
_cell.angle_beta   90.00
_cell.angle_gamma   90.00
#
_symmetry.space_group_name_H-M   'P 1'
#
loop_
_entity.id
_entity.type
_entity.pdbx_description
1 polymer ?
#
loop_
_entity_poly.entity_id
_entity_poly.type
_entity_poly.pdbx_seq_one_letter_code
_entity_poly.pdbx_strand_id
1 'polypeptide(L)'
;MNSVIFVRVDEGMQAIQMMQAKLVEPFAAQLRANVVGYSFQVGEISIDKIIDKIHNDTKTEFDSIIIMNKDSISPGIGDVFRFVCDAQGRGIEIYTVSDGNLTKFVSGLVGAAKDVEKIELSNVTTERMKKVASSGKWLGGRTPFGYDKSVDNTLSINDDEAAVVREMFQLYADGISQNTIAHIVADKYGLAHPNGHGRWRQKKISDMLNNTIYNGYPAWGKTSQKNGRSVQLPKEKWTVSDRQIKELVVVDNELWVQVQDRLNRQLKTVN
;
A
#
# COMPACT_ATOMS: atom_id res chain seq x y z
N MET A 1 25.88 1.56 25.97
CA MET A 1 26.22 0.77 24.78
C MET A 1 27.48 0.01 25.11
N ASN A 2 27.37 -1.30 25.25
CA ASN A 2 28.53 -2.19 25.48
C ASN A 2 29.06 -2.61 24.11
N SER A 3 30.29 -2.22 23.81
CA SER A 3 30.84 -2.38 22.47
C SER A 3 32.05 -3.30 22.45
N VAL A 4 32.16 -4.03 21.36
CA VAL A 4 33.35 -4.82 21.04
C VAL A 4 34.11 -4.13 19.93
N ILE A 5 35.42 -3.97 20.09
CA ILE A 5 36.27 -3.51 19.00
C ILE A 5 36.69 -4.75 18.20
N PHE A 6 36.33 -4.77 16.92
CA PHE A 6 36.69 -5.83 15.99
C PHE A 6 37.78 -5.35 15.03
N VAL A 7 38.80 -6.17 14.88
CA VAL A 7 39.92 -5.93 13.96
C VAL A 7 40.14 -7.19 13.14
N ARG A 8 40.01 -7.07 11.81
CA ARG A 8 40.43 -8.09 10.87
C ARG A 8 41.95 -8.08 10.77
N VAL A 9 42.55 -9.25 10.76
CA VAL A 9 44.00 -9.40 10.76
C VAL A 9 44.42 -10.24 9.57
N ASP A 10 45.35 -9.70 8.80
CA ASP A 10 45.99 -10.44 7.72
C ASP A 10 47.04 -11.42 8.28
N GLU A 11 47.23 -12.54 7.59
CA GLU A 11 48.21 -13.55 7.99
C GLU A 11 49.61 -12.94 8.14
N GLY A 12 50.24 -13.15 9.29
CA GLY A 12 51.57 -12.61 9.61
C GLY A 12 51.59 -11.23 10.31
N MET A 13 50.45 -10.55 10.50
CA MET A 13 50.38 -9.21 11.12
C MET A 13 49.88 -9.17 12.58
N GLN A 14 50.11 -10.22 13.38
CA GLN A 14 49.62 -10.28 14.76
C GLN A 14 50.12 -9.14 15.66
N ALA A 15 51.35 -8.65 15.44
CA ALA A 15 51.93 -7.56 16.23
C ALA A 15 51.21 -6.21 16.06
N ILE A 16 50.43 -6.03 14.99
CA ILE A 16 49.80 -4.75 14.62
C ILE A 16 48.34 -4.67 15.10
N GLN A 17 47.73 -5.80 15.43
CA GLN A 17 46.33 -5.93 15.86
C GLN A 17 45.94 -4.94 16.98
N MET A 18 46.76 -4.89 18.03
CA MET A 18 46.48 -4.05 19.19
C MET A 18 46.72 -2.56 18.91
N MET A 19 47.61 -2.24 17.97
CA MET A 19 47.78 -0.87 17.47
C MET A 19 46.55 -0.42 16.69
N GLN A 20 45.99 -1.28 15.82
CA GLN A 20 44.75 -0.99 15.10
C GLN A 20 43.55 -0.85 16.05
N ALA A 21 43.46 -1.70 17.07
CA ALA A 21 42.42 -1.58 18.08
C ALA A 21 42.49 -0.21 18.82
N LYS A 22 43.69 0.23 19.21
CA LYS A 22 43.90 1.55 19.82
C LYS A 22 43.52 2.73 18.93
N LEU A 23 43.60 2.58 17.61
CA LEU A 23 43.14 3.62 16.68
C LEU A 23 41.61 3.77 16.67
N VAL A 24 40.87 2.73 17.08
CA VAL A 24 39.40 2.73 17.14
C VAL A 24 38.88 3.26 18.48
N GLU A 25 39.65 3.13 19.58
CA GLU A 25 39.25 3.58 20.92
C GLU A 25 38.77 5.04 21.00
N PRO A 26 39.40 6.04 20.35
CA PRO A 26 38.89 7.41 20.36
C PRO A 26 37.48 7.55 19.79
N PHE A 27 37.15 6.76 18.76
CA PHE A 27 35.83 6.74 18.16
C PHE A 27 34.81 6.06 19.08
N ALA A 28 35.19 4.97 19.75
CA ALA A 28 34.37 4.36 20.80
C ALA A 28 34.02 5.37 21.92
N ALA A 29 35.00 6.16 22.35
CA ALA A 29 34.78 7.22 23.34
C ALA A 29 33.81 8.30 22.85
N GLN A 30 33.88 8.70 21.57
CA GLN A 30 32.93 9.64 20.95
C GLN A 30 31.49 9.09 20.96
N LEU A 31 31.33 7.78 20.72
CA LEU A 31 30.04 7.08 20.80
C LEU A 31 29.56 6.87 22.25
N ARG A 32 30.36 7.24 23.26
CA ARG A 32 30.14 6.89 24.68
C ARG A 32 29.96 5.38 24.88
N ALA A 33 30.67 4.61 24.07
CA ALA A 33 30.70 3.15 24.14
C ALA A 33 31.58 2.70 25.31
N ASN A 34 31.10 1.70 26.05
CA ASN A 34 31.90 0.95 27.00
C ASN A 34 32.55 -0.22 26.27
N VAL A 35 33.86 -0.17 26.03
CA VAL A 35 34.58 -1.25 25.32
C VAL A 35 34.74 -2.44 26.26
N VAL A 36 33.97 -3.50 26.02
CA VAL A 36 33.95 -4.70 26.89
C VAL A 36 34.97 -5.75 26.47
N GLY A 37 35.46 -5.71 25.22
CA GLY A 37 36.42 -6.67 24.72
C GLY A 37 36.90 -6.39 23.30
N TYR A 38 37.88 -7.19 22.87
CA TYR A 38 38.51 -7.10 21.56
C TYR A 38 38.39 -8.43 20.83
N SER A 39 37.97 -8.39 19.56
CA SER A 39 37.91 -9.58 18.71
C SER A 39 38.81 -9.42 17.50
N PHE A 40 39.76 -10.35 17.40
CA PHE A 40 40.73 -10.46 16.30
C PHE A 40 40.44 -11.73 15.51
N GLN A 41 40.18 -11.60 14.21
CA GLN A 41 39.93 -12.74 13.32
C GLN A 41 40.78 -12.65 12.04
N VAL A 42 41.22 -13.82 11.57
CA VAL A 42 41.93 -14.01 10.30
C VAL A 42 40.97 -14.67 9.31
N GLY A 43 40.97 -14.20 8.05
CA GLY A 43 40.16 -14.79 6.99
C GLY A 43 38.69 -14.33 7.00
N GLU A 44 37.75 -15.28 6.84
CA GLU A 44 36.32 -15.01 6.74
C GLU A 44 35.71 -14.64 8.10
N ILE A 45 34.95 -13.55 8.10
CA ILE A 45 34.42 -12.92 9.29
C ILE A 45 32.99 -13.39 9.51
N SER A 46 32.75 -13.93 10.71
CA SER A 46 31.43 -14.40 11.14
C SER A 46 31.10 -13.81 12.49
N ILE A 47 29.87 -13.32 12.62
CA ILE A 47 29.35 -12.72 13.86
C ILE A 47 29.29 -13.75 14.96
N ASP A 48 28.87 -14.98 14.66
CA ASP A 48 28.79 -16.05 15.65
C ASP A 48 30.17 -16.28 16.30
N LYS A 49 31.25 -16.30 15.49
CA LYS A 49 32.62 -16.39 16.02
C LYS A 49 33.03 -15.19 16.88
N ILE A 50 32.52 -13.99 16.61
CA ILE A 50 32.78 -12.79 17.43
C ILE A 50 32.04 -12.92 18.76
N ILE A 51 30.77 -13.31 18.72
CA ILE A 51 29.93 -13.51 19.91
C ILE A 51 30.54 -14.58 20.81
N ASP A 52 30.85 -15.76 20.27
CA ASP A 52 31.40 -16.89 21.02
C ASP A 52 32.72 -16.52 21.71
N LYS A 53 33.61 -15.82 21.00
CA LYS A 53 34.90 -15.38 21.55
C LYS A 53 34.71 -14.42 22.72
N ILE A 54 33.88 -13.39 22.55
CA ILE A 54 33.67 -12.38 23.60
C ILE A 54 32.94 -13.01 24.78
N HIS A 55 31.93 -13.84 24.55
CA HIS A 55 31.23 -14.53 25.63
C HIS A 55 32.17 -15.40 26.46
N ASN A 56 33.10 -16.12 25.82
CA ASN A 56 34.10 -16.95 26.50
C ASN A 56 35.13 -16.12 27.28
N ASP A 57 35.61 -15.01 26.70
CA ASP A 57 36.70 -14.20 27.28
C ASP A 57 36.22 -13.30 28.42
N THR A 58 35.02 -12.71 28.29
CA THR A 58 34.58 -11.62 29.18
C THR A 58 33.32 -11.97 29.97
N LYS A 59 32.55 -12.98 29.55
CA LYS A 59 31.21 -13.31 30.10
C LYS A 59 30.24 -12.13 30.13
N THR A 60 30.47 -11.13 29.28
CA THR A 60 29.64 -9.93 29.18
C THR A 60 28.91 -9.90 27.85
N GLU A 61 27.67 -9.40 27.88
CA GLU A 61 26.88 -9.14 26.68
C GLU A 61 27.26 -7.78 26.08
N PHE A 62 27.15 -7.69 24.76
CA PHE A 62 27.41 -6.48 23.98
C PHE A 62 26.28 -6.26 22.97
N ASP A 63 26.05 -4.98 22.66
CA ASP A 63 24.97 -4.52 21.79
C ASP A 63 25.52 -3.86 20.51
N SER A 64 26.84 -3.78 20.37
CA SER A 64 27.48 -3.10 19.26
C SER A 64 28.89 -3.61 18.97
N ILE A 65 29.28 -3.54 17.69
CA ILE A 65 30.61 -3.85 17.20
C ILE A 65 31.15 -2.62 16.48
N ILE A 66 32.36 -2.20 16.84
CA ILE A 66 33.07 -1.08 16.23
C ILE A 66 34.22 -1.63 15.40
N ILE A 67 34.27 -1.23 14.14
CA ILE A 67 35.22 -1.68 13.14
C ILE A 67 35.95 -0.47 12.58
N MET A 68 37.19 -0.63 12.11
CA MET A 68 37.93 0.47 11.49
C MET A 68 37.21 0.99 10.23
N ASN A 69 36.94 0.10 9.28
CA ASN A 69 36.30 0.42 8.01
C ASN A 69 35.45 -0.77 7.52
N LYS A 70 34.57 -0.52 6.54
CA LYS A 70 33.75 -1.58 5.92
C LYS A 70 34.58 -2.67 5.24
N ASP A 71 35.75 -2.34 4.71
CA ASP A 71 36.62 -3.27 3.98
C ASP A 71 37.24 -4.33 4.92
N SER A 72 37.31 -4.00 6.21
CA SER A 72 37.65 -4.93 7.28
C SER A 72 36.62 -6.05 7.40
N ILE A 73 35.39 -5.91 6.89
CA ILE A 73 34.39 -6.98 6.85
C ILE A 73 34.57 -7.78 5.55
N SER A 74 34.45 -7.11 4.41
CA SER A 74 34.69 -7.67 3.09
C SER A 74 34.82 -6.54 2.06
N PRO A 75 35.61 -6.72 0.98
CA PRO A 75 35.59 -5.81 -0.17
C PRO A 75 34.26 -5.85 -0.93
N GLY A 76 33.47 -6.92 -0.79
CA GLY A 76 32.18 -7.08 -1.46
C GLY A 76 31.03 -6.41 -0.70
N ILE A 77 30.30 -5.50 -1.36
CA ILE A 77 29.13 -4.82 -0.77
C ILE A 77 28.07 -5.81 -0.28
N GLY A 78 27.89 -6.95 -0.96
CA GLY A 78 26.91 -7.96 -0.59
C GLY A 78 27.25 -8.72 0.70
N ASP A 79 28.54 -8.91 0.97
CA ASP A 79 29.01 -9.55 2.20
C ASP A 79 28.88 -8.60 3.39
N VAL A 80 29.25 -7.33 3.18
CA VAL A 80 29.04 -6.26 4.17
C VAL A 80 27.57 -6.15 4.53
N PHE A 81 26.69 -6.16 3.53
CA PHE A 81 25.24 -6.11 3.74
C PHE A 81 24.73 -7.33 4.53
N ARG A 82 25.13 -8.54 4.13
CA ARG A 82 24.75 -9.78 4.85
C ARG A 82 25.22 -9.77 6.29
N PHE A 83 26.46 -9.36 6.53
CA PHE A 83 27.02 -9.22 7.87
C PHE A 83 26.20 -8.23 8.71
N VAL A 84 25.90 -7.04 8.19
CA VAL A 84 25.12 -6.03 8.92
C VAL A 84 23.70 -6.53 9.23
N CYS A 85 23.03 -7.19 8.28
CA CYS A 85 21.70 -7.76 8.51
C CYS A 85 21.72 -8.87 9.57
N ASP A 86 22.73 -9.74 9.55
CA ASP A 86 22.89 -10.83 10.51
C ASP A 86 23.16 -10.33 11.93
N ALA A 87 23.95 -9.26 12.06
CA ALA A 87 24.20 -8.57 13.34
C ALA A 87 22.93 -7.90 13.86
N GLN A 88 22.24 -7.16 12.99
CA GLN A 88 20.99 -6.49 13.33
C GLN A 88 19.91 -7.48 13.77
N GLY A 89 19.82 -8.65 13.14
CA GLY A 89 18.90 -9.73 13.53
C GLY A 89 19.14 -10.25 14.96
N ARG A 90 20.36 -10.09 15.48
CA ARG A 90 20.76 -10.42 16.87
C ARG A 90 20.72 -9.20 17.80
N GLY A 91 20.25 -8.05 17.32
CA GLY A 91 20.20 -6.80 18.10
C GLY A 91 21.56 -6.11 18.25
N ILE A 92 22.53 -6.44 17.41
CA ILE A 92 23.89 -5.87 17.45
C ILE A 92 24.02 -4.77 16.39
N GLU A 93 24.43 -3.58 16.80
CA GLU A 93 24.70 -2.47 15.88
C GLU A 93 26.16 -2.45 15.41
N ILE A 94 26.37 -2.21 14.12
CA ILE A 94 27.69 -2.12 13.50
C ILE A 94 28.05 -0.65 13.26
N TYR A 95 29.19 -0.27 13.81
CA TYR A 95 29.79 1.05 13.65
C TYR A 95 31.13 0.92 12.94
N THR A 96 31.42 1.89 12.07
CA THR A 96 32.71 2.04 11.41
C THR A 96 33.26 3.43 11.68
N VAL A 97 34.59 3.55 11.83
CA VAL A 97 35.24 4.86 11.99
C VAL A 97 35.07 5.70 10.73
N SER A 98 35.11 5.08 9.55
CA SER A 98 34.94 5.75 8.25
C SER A 98 33.52 6.23 7.98
N ASP A 99 32.50 5.38 8.21
CA ASP A 99 31.15 5.59 7.70
C ASP A 99 30.10 5.79 8.82
N GLY A 100 30.51 5.73 10.09
CA GLY A 100 29.61 5.86 11.22
C GLY A 100 28.74 4.62 11.44
N ASN A 101 27.44 4.81 11.75
CA ASN A 101 26.52 3.71 12.04
C ASN A 101 26.04 3.03 10.74
N LEU A 102 26.69 1.92 10.38
CA LEU A 102 26.43 1.17 9.18
C LEU A 102 25.09 0.43 9.23
N THR A 103 24.65 -0.01 10.43
CA THR A 103 23.33 -0.62 10.64
C THR A 103 22.18 0.31 10.27
N LYS A 104 22.26 1.59 10.65
CA LYS A 104 21.26 2.60 10.29
C LYS A 104 21.24 2.87 8.79
N PHE A 105 22.41 2.93 8.15
CA PHE A 105 22.50 3.11 6.70
C PHE A 105 21.79 1.96 5.95
N VAL A 106 22.13 0.71 6.29
CA VAL A 106 21.50 -0.48 5.69
C VAL A 106 20.00 -0.52 5.97
N SER A 107 19.58 -0.21 7.20
CA SER A 107 18.16 -0.12 7.56
C SER A 107 17.42 0.92 6.72
N GLY A 108 18.03 2.07 6.46
CA GLY A 108 17.49 3.11 5.60
C GLY A 108 17.30 2.65 4.15
N LEU A 109 18.28 1.93 3.60
CA LEU A 109 18.18 1.35 2.25
C LEU A 109 17.08 0.27 2.15
N VAL A 110 17.00 -0.62 3.14
CA VAL A 110 15.94 -1.65 3.19
C VAL A 110 14.57 -1.00 3.35
N GLY A 111 14.45 0.04 4.17
CA GLY A 111 13.23 0.83 4.32
C GLY A 111 12.80 1.46 3.00
N ALA A 112 13.72 2.13 2.30
CA ALA A 112 13.45 2.73 1.00
C ALA A 112 13.05 1.71 -0.06
N ALA A 113 13.69 0.53 -0.11
CA ALA A 113 13.33 -0.54 -1.02
C ALA A 113 11.90 -1.07 -0.75
N LYS A 114 11.53 -1.25 0.53
CA LYS A 114 10.17 -1.64 0.92
C LYS A 114 9.13 -0.58 0.57
N ASP A 115 9.48 0.69 0.69
CA ASP A 115 8.59 1.78 0.28
C ASP A 115 8.36 1.79 -1.23
N VAL A 116 9.39 1.50 -2.03
CA VAL A 116 9.27 1.32 -3.49
C VAL A 116 8.38 0.12 -3.83
N GLU A 117 8.59 -1.04 -3.20
CA GLU A 117 7.72 -2.22 -3.40
C GLU A 117 6.27 -1.95 -3.03
N LYS A 118 6.03 -1.20 -1.95
CA LYS A 118 4.67 -0.80 -1.52
C LYS A 118 4.00 0.11 -2.54
N ILE A 119 4.75 1.02 -3.16
CA ILE A 119 4.28 1.86 -4.27
C ILE A 119 3.98 0.98 -5.50
N GLU A 120 4.83 0.01 -5.79
CA GLU A 120 4.67 -0.89 -6.93
C GLU A 120 3.44 -1.82 -6.78
N LEU A 121 3.20 -2.36 -5.59
CA LEU A 121 1.96 -3.08 -5.23
C LEU A 121 0.69 -2.22 -5.42
N SER A 122 0.76 -0.94 -5.07
CA SER A 122 -0.34 0.02 -5.30
C SER A 122 -0.59 0.24 -6.79
N ASN A 123 0.46 0.35 -7.60
CA ASN A 123 0.34 0.61 -9.04
C ASN A 123 -0.12 -0.62 -9.83
N VAL A 124 0.36 -1.82 -9.49
CA VAL A 124 -0.06 -3.10 -10.11
C VAL A 124 -1.55 -3.41 -9.86
N THR A 125 -2.14 -2.84 -8.80
CA THR A 125 -3.57 -2.97 -8.53
C THR A 125 -4.41 -2.23 -9.57
N THR A 126 -3.98 -1.09 -10.10
CA THR A 126 -4.80 -0.30 -11.03
C THR A 126 -4.94 -1.00 -12.39
N GLU A 127 -3.87 -1.55 -12.94
CA GLU A 127 -3.92 -2.25 -14.24
C GLU A 127 -4.59 -3.63 -14.16
N ARG A 128 -4.35 -4.40 -13.09
CA ARG A 128 -5.08 -5.67 -12.88
C ARG A 128 -6.56 -5.41 -12.67
N MET A 129 -6.94 -4.38 -11.93
CA MET A 129 -8.35 -4.02 -11.72
C MET A 129 -8.98 -3.47 -13.00
N LYS A 130 -8.24 -2.72 -13.86
CA LYS A 130 -8.70 -2.36 -15.21
C LYS A 130 -8.98 -3.60 -16.06
N LYS A 131 -8.05 -4.57 -16.09
CA LYS A 131 -8.23 -5.83 -16.83
C LYS A 131 -9.43 -6.64 -16.30
N VAL A 132 -9.62 -6.72 -14.99
CA VAL A 132 -10.75 -7.46 -14.41
C VAL A 132 -12.09 -6.72 -14.61
N ALA A 133 -12.12 -5.39 -14.52
CA ALA A 133 -13.30 -4.59 -14.88
C ALA A 133 -13.67 -4.77 -16.36
N SER A 134 -12.67 -4.78 -17.24
CA SER A 134 -12.89 -5.04 -18.66
C SER A 134 -13.47 -6.45 -18.88
N SER A 135 -13.13 -7.44 -18.05
CA SER A 135 -13.66 -8.82 -18.14
C SER A 135 -15.12 -8.99 -17.67
N GLY A 136 -15.81 -7.93 -17.25
CA GLY A 136 -17.21 -7.99 -16.79
C GLY A 136 -17.39 -8.46 -15.35
N LYS A 137 -16.29 -8.62 -14.60
CA LYS A 137 -16.35 -8.93 -13.16
C LYS A 137 -16.53 -7.65 -12.35
N TRP A 138 -17.53 -7.65 -11.48
CA TRP A 138 -17.82 -6.55 -10.57
C TRP A 138 -16.86 -6.57 -9.40
N LEU A 139 -15.88 -5.68 -9.49
CA LEU A 139 -14.89 -5.45 -8.46
C LEU A 139 -15.41 -4.58 -7.32
N GLY A 140 -16.45 -3.78 -7.57
CA GLY A 140 -17.01 -2.83 -6.59
C GLY A 140 -17.50 -3.50 -5.30
N GLY A 141 -17.76 -2.69 -4.28
CA GLY A 141 -18.30 -3.15 -3.00
C GLY A 141 -19.72 -3.70 -3.13
N ARG A 142 -20.71 -2.97 -2.62
CA ARG A 142 -22.11 -3.40 -2.67
C ARG A 142 -22.63 -3.46 -4.11
N THR A 143 -23.39 -4.52 -4.42
CA THR A 143 -24.05 -4.72 -5.72
C THR A 143 -24.96 -3.52 -6.05
N PRO A 144 -24.85 -2.93 -7.25
CA PRO A 144 -25.78 -1.88 -7.69
C PRO A 144 -27.19 -2.44 -7.80
N PHE A 145 -28.19 -1.61 -7.49
CA PHE A 145 -29.59 -1.96 -7.73
C PHE A 145 -29.86 -2.17 -9.22
N GLY A 146 -30.74 -3.09 -9.60
CA GLY A 146 -30.93 -3.47 -11.00
C GLY A 146 -30.06 -4.63 -11.46
N TYR A 147 -29.24 -5.19 -10.55
CA TYR A 147 -28.33 -6.30 -10.87
C TYR A 147 -28.27 -7.32 -9.74
N ASP A 148 -28.21 -8.59 -10.13
CA ASP A 148 -27.83 -9.70 -9.28
C ASP A 148 -26.33 -9.97 -9.41
N LYS A 149 -25.72 -10.41 -8.30
CA LYS A 149 -24.30 -10.75 -8.25
C LYS A 149 -24.15 -12.26 -8.05
N SER A 150 -23.48 -12.90 -9.00
CA SER A 150 -23.15 -14.32 -8.92
C SER A 150 -21.96 -14.58 -7.98
N VAL A 151 -21.74 -15.86 -7.65
CA VAL A 151 -20.65 -16.32 -6.76
C VAL A 151 -19.26 -15.94 -7.31
N ASP A 152 -19.09 -15.90 -8.63
CA ASP A 152 -17.85 -15.53 -9.32
C ASP A 152 -17.68 -14.01 -9.54
N ASN A 153 -18.54 -13.20 -8.89
CA ASN A 153 -18.59 -11.74 -8.98
C ASN A 153 -18.96 -11.20 -10.37
N THR A 154 -19.67 -11.96 -11.20
CA THR A 154 -20.29 -11.40 -12.41
C THR A 154 -21.63 -10.77 -12.07
N LEU A 155 -22.02 -9.76 -12.84
CA LEU A 155 -23.34 -9.15 -12.73
C LEU A 155 -24.25 -9.68 -13.81
N SER A 156 -25.51 -9.93 -13.45
CA SER A 156 -26.62 -10.15 -14.37
C SER A 156 -27.69 -9.10 -14.10
N ILE A 157 -28.36 -8.63 -15.14
CA ILE A 157 -29.48 -7.70 -15.00
C ILE A 157 -30.61 -8.43 -14.26
N ASN A 158 -31.12 -7.79 -13.20
CA ASN A 158 -32.37 -8.19 -12.56
C ASN A 158 -33.49 -7.38 -13.22
N ASP A 159 -34.31 -8.01 -14.05
CA ASP A 159 -35.28 -7.28 -14.89
C ASP A 159 -36.30 -6.45 -14.09
N ASP A 160 -36.74 -6.95 -12.92
CA ASP A 160 -37.68 -6.26 -12.05
C ASP A 160 -37.06 -4.99 -11.47
N GLU A 161 -35.86 -5.09 -10.88
CA GLU A 161 -35.15 -3.93 -10.34
C GLU A 161 -34.69 -2.98 -11.47
N ALA A 162 -34.29 -3.52 -12.62
CA ALA A 162 -33.83 -2.74 -13.77
C ALA A 162 -34.97 -1.93 -14.40
N ALA A 163 -36.20 -2.43 -14.39
CA ALA A 163 -37.37 -1.66 -14.81
C ALA A 163 -37.55 -0.40 -13.95
N VAL A 164 -37.38 -0.53 -12.63
CA VAL A 164 -37.40 0.61 -11.70
C VAL A 164 -36.29 1.61 -12.01
N VAL A 165 -35.08 1.13 -12.31
CA VAL A 165 -33.97 1.99 -12.72
C VAL A 165 -34.31 2.76 -14.00
N ARG A 166 -34.83 2.10 -15.04
CA ARG A 166 -35.22 2.76 -16.29
C ARG A 166 -36.25 3.86 -16.05
N GLU A 167 -37.26 3.58 -15.23
CA GLU A 167 -38.27 4.58 -14.87
C GLU A 167 -37.67 5.78 -14.12
N MET A 168 -36.72 5.58 -13.20
CA MET A 168 -36.03 6.69 -12.53
C MET A 168 -35.28 7.58 -13.53
N PHE A 169 -34.60 6.98 -14.50
CA PHE A 169 -33.88 7.73 -15.54
C PHE A 169 -34.85 8.51 -16.42
N GLN A 170 -35.97 7.89 -16.82
CA GLN A 170 -36.99 8.55 -17.63
C GLN A 170 -37.64 9.72 -16.88
N LEU A 171 -38.10 9.52 -15.64
CA LEU A 171 -38.67 10.58 -14.82
C LEU A 171 -37.70 11.77 -14.65
N TYR A 172 -36.40 11.47 -14.51
CA TYR A 172 -35.39 12.53 -14.46
C TYR A 172 -35.15 13.19 -15.83
N ALA A 173 -35.21 12.46 -16.94
CA ALA A 173 -35.17 13.09 -18.27
C ALA A 173 -36.37 14.02 -18.48
N ASP A 174 -37.54 13.63 -17.99
CA ASP A 174 -38.82 14.37 -18.10
C ASP A 174 -38.90 15.62 -17.21
N GLY A 175 -37.84 15.95 -16.47
CA GLY A 175 -37.79 17.17 -15.67
C GLY A 175 -38.16 16.98 -14.20
N ILE A 176 -38.49 15.77 -13.74
CA ILE A 176 -38.85 15.53 -12.35
C ILE A 176 -37.61 15.63 -11.45
N SER A 177 -37.77 16.19 -10.24
CA SER A 177 -36.67 16.35 -9.29
C SER A 177 -36.27 15.02 -8.64
N GLN A 178 -34.99 14.85 -8.29
CA GLN A 178 -34.50 13.63 -7.63
C GLN A 178 -35.23 13.31 -6.31
N ASN A 179 -35.68 14.34 -5.58
CA ASN A 179 -36.45 14.15 -4.35
C ASN A 179 -37.86 13.64 -4.66
N THR A 180 -38.52 14.22 -5.65
CA THR A 180 -39.84 13.77 -6.11
C THR A 180 -39.79 12.35 -6.67
N ILE A 181 -38.73 12.01 -7.43
CA ILE A 181 -38.51 10.64 -7.93
C ILE A 181 -38.42 9.65 -6.76
N ALA A 182 -37.72 10.00 -5.68
CA ALA A 182 -37.62 9.14 -4.51
C ALA A 182 -39.00 8.85 -3.89
N HIS A 183 -39.90 9.83 -3.86
CA HIS A 183 -41.28 9.64 -3.40
C HIS A 183 -42.10 8.76 -4.36
N ILE A 184 -42.10 9.07 -5.67
CA ILE A 184 -42.82 8.32 -6.69
C ILE A 184 -42.45 6.83 -6.64
N VAL A 185 -41.15 6.53 -6.60
CA VAL A 185 -40.66 5.15 -6.57
C VAL A 185 -41.04 4.47 -5.25
N ALA A 186 -40.95 5.18 -4.11
CA ALA A 186 -41.32 4.64 -2.82
C ALA A 186 -42.80 4.27 -2.74
N ASP A 187 -43.67 5.08 -3.33
CA ASP A 187 -45.12 4.85 -3.35
C ASP A 187 -45.48 3.69 -4.28
N LYS A 188 -44.80 3.56 -5.42
CA LYS A 188 -45.08 2.55 -6.45
C LYS A 188 -44.48 1.17 -6.15
N TYR A 189 -43.27 1.13 -5.61
CA TYR A 189 -42.49 -0.12 -5.43
C TYR A 189 -42.20 -0.44 -3.96
N GLY A 190 -42.66 0.40 -3.03
CA GLY A 190 -42.50 0.22 -1.59
C GLY A 190 -41.33 1.00 -0.99
N LEU A 191 -41.40 1.16 0.34
CA LEU A 191 -40.49 1.98 1.13
C LEU A 191 -39.09 1.37 1.33
N ALA A 192 -38.88 0.10 1.01
CA ALA A 192 -37.63 -0.61 1.29
C ALA A 192 -36.95 -1.05 0.01
N HIS A 193 -35.73 -0.58 -0.20
CA HIS A 193 -34.87 -1.11 -1.25
C HIS A 193 -34.36 -2.51 -0.83
N PRO A 194 -34.41 -3.53 -1.71
CA PRO A 194 -34.06 -4.93 -1.43
C PRO A 194 -32.71 -5.16 -0.73
N ASN A 195 -31.71 -4.31 -0.93
CA ASN A 195 -30.37 -4.50 -0.39
C ASN A 195 -30.06 -3.70 0.88
N GLY A 196 -30.97 -2.88 1.43
CA GLY A 196 -30.67 -2.15 2.67
C GLY A 196 -31.84 -1.44 3.31
N HIS A 197 -31.92 -1.57 4.63
CA HIS A 197 -32.85 -0.89 5.51
C HIS A 197 -32.90 0.63 5.24
N GLY A 198 -33.93 1.10 4.52
CA GLY A 198 -34.18 2.54 4.37
C GLY A 198 -35.03 2.94 3.16
N ARG A 199 -35.72 4.07 3.31
CA ARG A 199 -36.51 4.76 2.28
C ARG A 199 -35.64 5.23 1.12
N TRP A 200 -36.23 5.30 -0.08
CA TRP A 200 -35.66 6.03 -1.20
C TRP A 200 -35.35 7.48 -0.78
N ARG A 201 -34.12 7.93 -1.04
CA ARG A 201 -33.63 9.27 -0.67
C ARG A 201 -33.02 9.94 -1.90
N GLN A 202 -33.13 11.26 -1.99
CA GLN A 202 -32.55 12.07 -3.06
C GLN A 202 -31.08 11.71 -3.35
N LYS A 203 -30.23 11.59 -2.31
CA LYS A 203 -28.82 11.22 -2.48
C LYS A 203 -28.64 9.88 -3.19
N LYS A 204 -29.48 8.88 -2.90
CA LYS A 204 -29.41 7.57 -3.55
C LYS A 204 -29.79 7.66 -5.02
N ILE A 205 -30.85 8.40 -5.35
CA ILE A 205 -31.23 8.67 -6.74
C ILE A 205 -30.08 9.37 -7.47
N SER A 206 -29.47 10.39 -6.86
CA SER A 206 -28.30 11.08 -7.42
C SER A 206 -27.11 10.13 -7.65
N ASP A 207 -26.77 9.29 -6.67
CA ASP A 207 -25.70 8.29 -6.80
C ASP A 207 -25.99 7.30 -7.94
N MET A 208 -27.25 6.92 -8.15
CA MET A 208 -27.68 6.02 -9.23
C MET A 208 -27.61 6.68 -10.61
N LEU A 209 -28.14 7.90 -10.76
CA LEU A 209 -28.09 8.65 -12.02
C LEU A 209 -26.65 8.95 -12.48
N ASN A 210 -25.69 8.99 -11.54
CA ASN A 210 -24.26 9.20 -11.82
C ASN A 210 -23.48 7.89 -12.01
N ASN A 211 -24.11 6.72 -11.87
CA ASN A 211 -23.41 5.44 -11.92
C ASN A 211 -23.32 4.90 -13.36
N THR A 212 -22.13 4.97 -13.94
CA THR A 212 -21.85 4.56 -15.33
C THR A 212 -22.14 3.09 -15.64
N ILE A 213 -22.30 2.24 -14.63
CA ILE A 213 -22.69 0.83 -14.81
C ILE A 213 -23.99 0.69 -15.59
N TYR A 214 -24.96 1.60 -15.40
CA TYR A 214 -26.27 1.51 -16.04
C TYR A 214 -26.23 1.71 -17.56
N ASN A 215 -25.17 2.34 -18.09
CA ASN A 215 -24.88 2.42 -19.52
C ASN A 215 -23.79 1.41 -19.94
N GLY A 216 -23.57 0.35 -19.15
CA GLY A 216 -22.62 -0.73 -19.47
C GLY A 216 -21.15 -0.41 -19.21
N TYR A 217 -20.82 0.62 -18.42
CA TYR A 217 -19.44 0.99 -18.09
C TYR A 217 -19.15 0.83 -16.59
N PRO A 218 -18.73 -0.36 -16.12
CA PRO A 218 -18.31 -0.54 -14.74
C PRO A 218 -17.18 0.41 -14.34
N ALA A 219 -17.26 0.96 -13.13
CA ALA A 219 -16.26 1.89 -12.60
C ALA A 219 -15.78 1.47 -11.21
N TRP A 220 -14.45 1.52 -11.01
CA TRP A 220 -13.74 1.19 -9.78
C TRP A 220 -13.07 2.43 -9.17
N GLY A 221 -12.67 2.31 -7.89
CA GLY A 221 -11.92 3.38 -7.21
C GLY A 221 -12.78 4.57 -6.81
N LYS A 222 -14.09 4.36 -6.59
CA LYS A 222 -15.02 5.44 -6.21
C LYS A 222 -14.79 5.96 -4.79
N THR A 223 -14.07 5.23 -3.95
CA THR A 223 -13.82 5.58 -2.55
C THR A 223 -12.38 5.31 -2.14
N SER A 224 -11.81 6.17 -1.29
CA SER A 224 -10.52 5.97 -0.64
C SER A 224 -10.69 6.01 0.87
N GLN A 225 -9.88 5.24 1.61
CA GLN A 225 -9.81 5.41 3.06
C GLN A 225 -8.92 6.61 3.42
N LYS A 226 -9.43 7.49 4.27
CA LYS A 226 -8.67 8.59 4.89
C LYS A 226 -9.02 8.62 6.38
N ASN A 227 -8.01 8.47 7.25
CA ASN A 227 -8.19 8.45 8.72
C ASN A 227 -9.26 7.46 9.20
N GLY A 228 -9.27 6.23 8.65
CA GLY A 228 -10.25 5.20 9.00
C GLY A 228 -11.67 5.44 8.48
N ARG A 229 -11.93 6.51 7.72
CA ARG A 229 -13.23 6.81 7.11
C ARG A 229 -13.17 6.63 5.59
N SER A 230 -14.22 6.06 5.01
CA SER A 230 -14.38 5.96 3.56
C SER A 230 -14.82 7.31 2.99
N VAL A 231 -14.02 7.88 2.10
CA VAL A 231 -14.28 9.16 1.43
C VAL A 231 -14.51 8.91 -0.06
N GLN A 232 -15.59 9.47 -0.60
CA GLN A 232 -15.90 9.38 -2.03
C GLN A 232 -14.91 10.22 -2.84
N LEU A 233 -14.35 9.63 -3.89
CA LEU A 233 -13.40 10.30 -4.78
C LEU A 233 -14.13 11.03 -5.91
N PRO A 234 -13.55 12.14 -6.44
CA PRO A 234 -14.03 12.81 -7.65
C PRO A 234 -14.10 11.85 -8.84
N LYS A 235 -15.03 12.09 -9.77
CA LYS A 235 -15.25 11.24 -10.95
C LYS A 235 -13.99 11.11 -11.82
N GLU A 236 -13.17 12.14 -11.86
CA GLU A 236 -11.92 12.21 -12.63
C GLU A 236 -10.87 11.20 -12.13
N LYS A 237 -11.02 10.75 -10.88
CA LYS A 237 -10.15 9.71 -10.28
C LYS A 237 -10.72 8.31 -10.43
N TRP A 238 -11.92 8.16 -10.97
CA TRP A 238 -12.54 6.85 -11.14
C TRP A 238 -11.87 6.12 -12.30
N THR A 239 -11.66 4.83 -12.12
CA THR A 239 -11.20 3.97 -13.21
C THR A 239 -12.42 3.34 -13.85
N VAL A 240 -12.81 3.83 -15.03
CA VAL A 240 -13.95 3.33 -15.81
C VAL A 240 -13.45 2.27 -16.80
N SER A 241 -14.26 1.26 -17.09
CA SER A 241 -13.99 0.27 -18.14
C SER A 241 -13.80 0.96 -19.50
N ASP A 242 -12.77 0.57 -20.24
CA ASP A 242 -12.46 1.11 -21.57
C ASP A 242 -13.48 0.64 -22.64
N ARG A 243 -14.25 -0.42 -22.34
CA ARG A 243 -15.27 -0.99 -23.22
C ARG A 243 -16.64 -1.03 -22.57
N GLN A 244 -17.68 -0.80 -23.37
CA GLN A 244 -19.07 -1.03 -22.99
C GLN A 244 -19.35 -2.54 -22.94
N ILE A 245 -19.96 -2.99 -21.86
CA ILE A 245 -20.43 -4.37 -21.69
C ILE A 245 -21.93 -4.35 -21.98
N LYS A 246 -22.33 -4.83 -23.16
CA LYS A 246 -23.70 -4.72 -23.67
C LYS A 246 -24.70 -5.46 -22.79
N GLU A 247 -24.26 -6.56 -22.20
CA GLU A 247 -25.02 -7.43 -21.30
C GLU A 247 -25.37 -6.75 -19.96
N LEU A 248 -24.74 -5.63 -19.66
CA LEU A 248 -24.98 -4.82 -18.44
C LEU A 248 -25.70 -3.50 -18.74
N VAL A 249 -26.14 -3.25 -19.97
CA VAL A 249 -26.82 -2.00 -20.31
C VAL A 249 -28.28 -2.06 -19.84
N VAL A 250 -28.60 -1.25 -18.83
CA VAL A 250 -29.98 -1.07 -18.34
C VAL A 250 -30.65 0.13 -19.00
N VAL A 251 -29.88 1.21 -19.20
CA VAL A 251 -30.30 2.47 -19.79
C VAL A 251 -29.58 2.66 -21.10
N ASP A 252 -30.31 2.92 -22.19
CA ASP A 252 -29.69 3.18 -23.48
C ASP A 252 -28.86 4.47 -23.49
N ASN A 253 -28.03 4.62 -24.52
CA ASN A 253 -27.11 5.73 -24.59
C ASN A 253 -27.82 7.08 -24.80
N GLU A 254 -28.99 7.11 -25.42
CA GLU A 254 -29.73 8.34 -25.68
C GLU A 254 -30.29 8.92 -24.38
N LEU A 255 -31.04 8.10 -23.62
CA LEU A 255 -31.57 8.46 -22.32
C LEU A 255 -30.44 8.78 -21.33
N TRP A 256 -29.33 8.03 -21.38
CA TRP A 256 -28.15 8.31 -20.55
C TRP A 256 -27.60 9.72 -20.80
N VAL A 257 -27.38 10.09 -22.07
CA VAL A 257 -26.83 11.40 -22.45
C VAL A 257 -27.77 12.52 -22.01
N GLN A 258 -29.08 12.39 -22.23
CA GLN A 258 -30.07 13.38 -21.79
C GLN A 258 -30.00 13.63 -20.27
N VAL A 259 -29.90 12.57 -19.47
CA VAL A 259 -29.76 12.65 -18.01
C VAL A 259 -28.45 13.32 -17.60
N GLN A 260 -27.32 12.95 -18.19
CA GLN A 260 -26.01 13.55 -17.85
C GLN A 260 -25.96 15.03 -18.22
N ASP A 261 -26.53 15.43 -19.35
CA ASP A 261 -26.61 16.83 -19.77
C ASP A 261 -27.40 17.66 -18.75
N ARG A 262 -28.54 17.13 -18.28
CA ARG A 262 -29.34 17.79 -17.25
C ARG A 262 -28.58 17.93 -15.93
N LEU A 263 -27.89 16.89 -15.48
CA LEU A 263 -27.05 16.91 -14.27
C LEU A 263 -25.96 17.98 -14.38
N ASN A 264 -25.27 18.04 -15.53
CA ASN A 264 -24.19 18.99 -15.78
C ASN A 264 -24.69 20.44 -15.84
N ARG A 265 -25.89 20.69 -16.37
CA ARG A 265 -26.51 22.03 -16.35
C ARG A 265 -26.78 22.49 -14.92
N GLN A 266 -27.33 21.62 -14.06
CA GLN A 266 -27.59 21.97 -12.66
C GLN A 266 -26.31 22.24 -11.87
N LEU A 267 -25.21 21.52 -12.13
CA LEU A 267 -23.92 21.78 -11.50
C LEU A 267 -23.33 23.15 -11.87
N LYS A 268 -23.57 23.64 -13.10
CA LYS A 268 -23.10 24.95 -13.56
C LYS A 268 -23.92 26.14 -13.03
N THR A 269 -25.15 25.93 -12.56
CA THR A 269 -26.01 26.99 -12.01
C THR A 269 -25.78 27.23 -10.51
N VAL A 270 -25.08 26.32 -9.83
CA VAL A 270 -24.84 26.35 -8.37
C VAL A 270 -23.44 26.86 -8.01
N ASN A 271 -22.55 26.99 -8.99
CA ASN A 271 -21.23 27.64 -8.88
C ASN A 271 -21.26 29.04 -9.45
#